data_AF-K2RN88-F1
#
_entry.id   AF-K2RN88-F1
#
_cell.length_a   1.000
_cell.length_b   1.000
_cell.length_c   1.000
_cell.angle_alpha   90.00
_cell.angle_beta   90.00
_cell.angle_gamma   90.00
#
_symmetry.space_group_name_H-M   'P 1'
#
loop_
_entity.id
_entity.type
_entity.pdbx_description
1 polymer ?
#
loop_
_entity_poly.entity_id
_entity_poly.type
_entity_poly.pdbx_seq_one_letter_code
_entity_poly.pdbx_strand_id
1 'polypeptide(L)'
;MSDILTQLQDSIDMLIQQMYAGMMWTNTRHPYGDIPGQPHDADRDIHTSGANENGPGNADNPGGAANNNGDRPRSPPPDPNFAVTQHEIANDIIMSMARINALADRLPGIGFSEQQQMARLAELDRELREEQAKLDDAKREKERLLAVLDERIMKARRP
;
A
#
# COMPACT_ATOMS: atom_id res chain seq x y z
N MET A 1 -0.42 -17.89 2.83
CA MET A 1 -1.31 -17.22 3.81
C MET A 1 -0.50 -16.10 4.40
N SER A 2 -0.61 -14.90 3.81
CA SER A 2 0.04 -13.72 4.38
C SER A 2 -0.69 -13.38 5.67
N ASP A 3 0.06 -13.28 6.75
CA ASP A 3 -0.43 -12.87 8.06
C ASP A 3 -1.15 -11.51 7.92
N ILE A 4 -2.37 -11.41 8.46
CA ILE A 4 -3.18 -10.19 8.42
C ILE A 4 -2.47 -9.06 9.18
N LEU A 5 -1.70 -9.41 10.22
CA LEU A 5 -0.89 -8.44 10.97
C LEU A 5 0.27 -7.90 10.12
N THR A 6 0.97 -8.77 9.38
CA THR A 6 2.01 -8.33 8.43
C THR A 6 1.40 -7.48 7.32
N GLN A 7 0.23 -7.86 6.80
CA GLN A 7 -0.46 -7.08 5.78
C GLN A 7 -0.87 -5.69 6.30
N LEU A 8 -1.26 -5.58 7.57
CA LEU A 8 -1.55 -4.30 8.21
C LEU A 8 -0.29 -3.45 8.32
N GLN A 9 0.83 -4.03 8.74
CA GLN A 9 2.13 -3.34 8.81
C GLN A 9 2.53 -2.80 7.43
N ASP A 10 2.52 -3.64 6.39
CA ASP A 10 2.85 -3.23 5.02
C ASP A 10 1.94 -2.09 4.52
N SER A 11 0.64 -2.15 4.85
CA SER A 11 -0.32 -1.13 4.44
C SER A 11 -0.12 0.22 5.13
N ILE A 12 0.30 0.22 6.40
CA ILE A 12 0.63 1.44 7.15
C ILE A 12 1.93 2.04 6.62
N ASP A 13 2.94 1.22 6.36
CA ASP A 13 4.21 1.69 5.79
C ASP A 13 4.01 2.32 4.41
N MET A 14 3.19 1.70 3.56
CA MET A 14 2.79 2.25 2.27
C MET A 14 2.03 3.58 2.42
N LEU A 15 1.12 3.70 3.39
CA LEU A 15 0.38 4.93 3.67
C LEU A 15 1.34 6.07 4.05
N ILE A 16 2.31 5.81 4.93
CA ILE A 16 3.29 6.82 5.37
C ILE A 16 4.14 7.27 4.18
N GLN A 17 4.59 6.34 3.34
CA GLN A 17 5.33 6.63 2.11
C GLN A 17 4.51 7.54 1.17
N GLN A 18 3.22 7.25 0.99
CA GLN A 18 2.30 8.03 0.16
C GLN A 18 2.07 9.43 0.74
N MET A 19 1.91 9.57 2.06
CA MET A 19 1.74 10.87 2.72
C MET A 19 2.99 11.75 2.57
N TYR A 20 4.18 11.17 2.75
CA TYR A 20 5.44 11.90 2.54
C TYR A 20 5.61 12.32 1.08
N ALA A 21 5.32 11.43 0.13
CA ALA A 21 5.37 11.74 -1.30
C ALA A 21 4.38 12.85 -1.67
N GLY A 22 3.17 12.82 -1.14
CA GLY A 22 2.16 13.87 -1.35
C GLY A 22 2.59 15.22 -0.78
N MET A 23 3.21 15.25 0.40
CA MET A 23 3.76 16.47 1.00
C MET A 23 4.92 17.02 0.17
N MET A 24 5.85 16.17 -0.27
CA MET A 24 6.97 16.58 -1.12
C MET A 24 6.50 17.07 -2.49
N TRP A 25 5.50 16.42 -3.07
CA TRP A 25 4.89 16.84 -4.33
C TRP A 25 4.21 18.21 -4.20
N THR A 26 3.47 18.44 -3.10
CA THR A 26 2.87 19.75 -2.80
C THR A 26 3.95 20.81 -2.62
N ASN A 27 4.97 20.54 -1.80
CA ASN A 27 6.04 21.49 -1.53
C ASN A 27 6.83 21.88 -2.80
N THR A 28 7.03 20.93 -3.71
CA THR A 28 7.84 21.17 -4.92
C THR A 28 7.06 21.76 -6.08
N ARG A 29 5.76 21.47 -6.22
CA ARG A 29 4.98 21.82 -7.43
C ARG A 29 3.79 22.75 -7.20
N HIS A 30 3.55 23.20 -5.98
CA HIS A 30 2.47 24.16 -5.72
C HIS A 30 2.70 25.47 -6.49
N PRO A 31 1.66 26.02 -7.13
CA PRO A 31 1.76 27.34 -7.75
C PRO A 31 1.87 28.43 -6.66
N TYR A 32 2.55 29.53 -6.99
CA TYR A 32 2.58 30.70 -6.11
C TYR A 32 1.18 31.32 -5.99
N GLY A 33 0.87 31.82 -4.79
CA GLY A 33 -0.39 32.52 -4.56
C GLY A 33 -0.42 33.89 -5.22
N ASP A 34 -1.59 34.29 -5.71
CA ASP A 34 -1.83 35.62 -6.25
C ASP A 34 -2.01 36.64 -5.13
N ILE A 35 -1.09 37.61 -5.03
CA ILE A 35 -1.20 38.72 -4.09
C ILE A 35 -1.82 39.92 -4.81
N PRO A 36 -2.95 40.48 -4.32
CA PRO A 36 -3.59 41.64 -4.92
C PRO A 36 -2.61 42.82 -5.04
N GLY A 37 -2.45 43.36 -6.24
CA GLY A 37 -1.59 44.52 -6.51
C GLY A 37 -0.12 44.21 -6.83
N GLN A 38 0.28 42.94 -6.85
CA GLN A 38 1.58 42.51 -7.39
C GLN A 38 1.39 41.81 -8.74
N PRO A 39 2.23 42.10 -9.76
CA PRO A 39 2.20 41.35 -11.01
C PRO A 39 2.56 39.88 -10.71
N HIS A 40 1.73 38.95 -11.19
CA HIS A 40 1.99 37.53 -11.08
C HIS A 40 3.19 37.17 -11.96
N ASP A 41 4.30 36.77 -11.34
CA ASP A 41 5.58 36.45 -12.01
C ASP A 41 5.52 35.10 -12.80
N ALA A 42 4.37 34.71 -13.36
CA ALA A 42 4.27 33.49 -14.20
C ALA A 42 5.15 33.55 -15.46
N ASP A 43 5.46 34.75 -15.94
CA ASP A 43 6.26 34.95 -17.16
C ASP A 43 7.74 34.50 -16.96
N ARG A 44 8.18 34.38 -15.71
CA ARG A 44 9.52 33.86 -15.38
C ARG A 44 9.60 32.33 -15.47
N ASP A 45 8.47 31.63 -15.36
CA ASP A 45 8.39 30.17 -15.38
C ASP A 45 8.27 29.61 -16.81
N ILE A 46 7.85 30.42 -17.78
CA ILE A 46 7.66 30.01 -19.19
C ILE A 46 8.91 30.32 -20.03
N HIS A 47 9.61 31.43 -19.78
CA HIS A 47 10.59 31.99 -20.72
C HIS A 47 12.01 31.38 -20.67
N THR A 48 12.35 30.52 -19.70
CA THR A 48 13.70 29.89 -19.59
C THR A 48 13.86 28.58 -20.36
N SER A 49 12.80 28.08 -21.00
CA SER A 49 12.84 26.77 -21.68
C SER A 49 12.96 26.86 -23.20
N GLY A 50 13.05 28.05 -23.79
CA GLY A 50 12.90 28.21 -25.25
C GLY A 50 13.56 29.42 -25.92
N ALA A 51 14.54 30.09 -25.32
CA ALA A 51 15.26 31.18 -26.01
C ALA A 51 16.53 30.66 -26.69
N ASN A 52 16.35 30.40 -27.97
CA ASN A 52 17.26 29.91 -28.99
C ASN A 52 18.48 30.83 -29.26
N GLU A 53 19.45 30.22 -29.93
CA GLU A 53 20.63 30.78 -30.57
C GLU A 53 20.35 32.03 -31.45
N ASN A 54 21.37 32.90 -31.54
CA ASN A 54 21.66 33.89 -32.59
C ASN A 54 20.89 35.25 -32.66
N GLY A 55 21.63 36.34 -32.38
CA GLY A 55 21.56 37.59 -33.17
C GLY A 55 21.01 38.84 -32.46
N PRO A 56 21.31 40.04 -32.98
CA PRO A 56 22.14 41.03 -32.27
C PRO A 56 21.34 42.12 -31.55
N GLY A 57 22.05 42.78 -30.62
CA GLY A 57 21.48 43.70 -29.65
C GLY A 57 20.78 44.93 -30.20
N ASN A 58 19.95 45.52 -29.34
CA ASN A 58 19.80 46.95 -29.30
C ASN A 58 19.65 47.39 -27.84
N ALA A 59 20.47 48.37 -27.46
CA ALA A 59 20.44 49.04 -26.19
C ALA A 59 19.29 50.05 -26.19
N ASP A 60 18.45 50.02 -25.16
CA ASP A 60 17.96 51.22 -24.47
C ASP A 60 16.95 50.84 -23.38
N ASN A 61 17.43 50.67 -22.14
CA ASN A 61 16.69 51.13 -20.99
C ASN A 61 17.62 51.30 -19.76
N PRO A 62 17.75 52.51 -19.18
CA PRO A 62 18.61 52.77 -18.04
C PRO A 62 17.85 52.45 -16.75
N GLY A 63 18.08 51.25 -16.21
CA GLY A 63 17.50 50.79 -14.95
C GLY A 63 18.28 49.63 -14.37
N GLY A 64 19.62 49.77 -14.33
CA GLY A 64 20.53 48.75 -13.84
C GLY A 64 20.42 48.54 -12.34
N ALA A 65 19.45 47.73 -11.91
CA ALA A 65 19.54 47.01 -10.64
C ALA A 65 20.29 45.70 -10.90
N ALA A 66 21.60 45.74 -10.68
CA ALA A 66 22.41 44.55 -10.48
C ALA A 66 21.74 43.68 -9.39
N ASN A 67 21.28 42.48 -9.75
CA ASN A 67 20.80 41.51 -8.77
C ASN A 67 21.12 40.08 -9.23
N ASN A 68 22.30 39.62 -8.84
CA ASN A 68 22.55 38.28 -8.29
C ASN A 68 21.62 37.15 -8.80
N ASN A 69 21.74 36.79 -10.07
CA ASN A 69 21.10 35.59 -10.64
C ASN A 69 21.93 34.33 -10.32
N GLY A 70 22.19 34.08 -9.04
CA GLY A 70 23.02 32.96 -8.58
C GLY A 70 22.27 31.85 -7.85
N ASP A 71 21.21 32.15 -7.07
CA ASP A 71 20.69 31.18 -6.08
C ASP A 71 19.20 31.37 -5.78
N ARG A 72 18.37 31.69 -6.79
CA ARG A 72 16.92 31.59 -6.59
C ARG A 72 16.50 30.15 -6.89
N PRO A 73 15.89 29.42 -5.95
CA PRO A 73 15.44 28.05 -6.20
C PRO A 73 14.53 28.07 -7.43
N ARG A 74 14.92 27.32 -8.47
CA ARG A 74 14.14 27.16 -9.69
C ARG A 74 12.83 26.47 -9.31
N SER A 75 11.74 27.22 -9.24
CA SER A 75 10.41 26.62 -9.13
C SER A 75 10.11 25.84 -10.40
N PRO A 76 9.55 24.62 -10.29
CA PRO A 76 8.96 23.97 -11.44
C PRO A 76 7.85 24.83 -12.02
N PRO A 77 7.65 24.82 -13.35
CA PRO A 77 6.54 25.53 -13.98
C PRO A 77 5.20 25.14 -13.32
N PRO A 78 4.25 26.08 -13.19
CA PRO A 78 2.94 25.79 -12.61
C PRO A 78 2.27 24.66 -13.38
N ASP A 79 1.99 23.55 -12.69
CA ASP A 79 1.30 22.42 -13.28
C ASP A 79 -0.21 22.75 -13.33
N PRO A 80 -0.82 22.92 -14.52
CA PRO A 80 -2.24 23.20 -14.64
C PRO A 80 -3.10 22.07 -14.05
N ASN A 81 -2.53 20.88 -13.91
CA ASN A 81 -3.19 19.71 -13.33
C ASN A 81 -2.85 19.55 -11.83
N PHE A 82 -2.16 20.49 -11.19
CA PHE A 82 -1.80 20.41 -9.78
C PHE A 82 -3.03 20.10 -8.91
N ALA A 83 -4.10 20.88 -9.01
CA ALA A 83 -5.30 20.63 -8.22
C ALA A 83 -5.89 19.23 -8.46
N VAL A 84 -5.85 18.74 -9.71
CA VAL A 84 -6.35 17.40 -10.07
C VAL A 84 -5.49 16.32 -9.43
N THR A 85 -4.17 16.38 -9.61
CA THR A 85 -3.23 15.41 -9.03
C THR A 85 -3.25 15.46 -7.50
N GLN A 86 -3.41 16.63 -6.90
CA GLN A 86 -3.57 16.77 -5.45
C GLN A 86 -4.83 16.03 -4.96
N HIS A 87 -5.94 16.17 -5.69
CA HIS A 87 -7.18 15.45 -5.39
C HIS A 87 -7.03 13.93 -5.58
N GLU A 88 -6.30 13.47 -6.60
CA GLU A 88 -6.01 12.05 -6.81
C GLU A 88 -5.19 11.46 -5.66
N ILE A 89 -4.13 12.15 -5.23
CA ILE A 89 -3.30 11.75 -4.09
C ILE A 89 -4.16 11.69 -2.82
N ALA A 90 -5.00 12.70 -2.56
CA ALA A 90 -5.89 12.70 -1.41
C ALA A 90 -6.89 11.54 -1.43
N ASN A 91 -7.48 11.24 -2.60
CA ASN A 91 -8.39 10.11 -2.76
C ASN A 91 -7.69 8.77 -2.51
N ASP A 92 -6.46 8.58 -3.01
CA ASP A 92 -5.70 7.35 -2.78
C ASP A 92 -5.36 7.15 -1.29
N ILE A 93 -4.96 8.23 -0.59
CA ILE A 93 -4.74 8.21 0.87
C ILE A 93 -6.02 7.80 1.61
N ILE A 94 -7.17 8.36 1.25
CA ILE A 94 -8.47 8.01 1.87
C ILE A 94 -8.82 6.54 1.61
N MET A 95 -8.65 6.07 0.38
CA MET A 95 -8.91 4.67 0.01
C MET A 95 -7.97 3.71 0.74
N SER A 96 -6.70 4.08 0.89
CA SER A 96 -5.71 3.34 1.66
C SER A 96 -6.12 3.25 3.14
N MET A 97 -6.54 4.36 3.74
CA MET A 97 -7.01 4.40 5.13
C MET A 97 -8.29 3.57 5.34
N ALA A 98 -9.22 3.59 4.39
CA ALA A 98 -10.40 2.72 4.41
C ALA A 98 -10.02 1.23 4.33
N ARG A 99 -9.03 0.88 3.49
CA ARG A 99 -8.50 -0.49 3.42
C ARG A 99 -7.86 -0.92 4.73
N ILE A 100 -7.10 -0.05 5.40
CA ILE A 100 -6.49 -0.32 6.71
C ILE A 100 -7.58 -0.59 7.75
N ASN A 101 -8.64 0.22 7.79
CA ASN A 101 -9.77 0.00 8.72
C ASN A 101 -10.47 -1.34 8.45
N ALA A 102 -10.76 -1.65 7.18
CA ALA A 102 -11.37 -2.93 6.82
C ALA A 102 -10.47 -4.12 7.18
N LEU A 103 -9.15 -3.95 7.15
CA LEU A 103 -8.20 -4.98 7.55
C LEU A 103 -8.12 -5.13 9.07
N ALA A 104 -8.19 -4.02 9.81
CA ALA A 104 -8.27 -4.01 11.26
C ALA A 104 -9.54 -4.70 11.77
N ASP A 105 -10.68 -4.46 11.12
CA ASP A 105 -11.95 -5.12 11.46
C ASP A 105 -11.92 -6.65 11.20
N ARG A 106 -11.05 -7.08 10.28
CA ARG A 106 -10.88 -8.50 9.92
C ARG A 106 -9.87 -9.22 10.81
N LEU A 107 -9.22 -8.54 11.76
CA LEU A 107 -8.22 -9.16 12.61
C LEU A 107 -8.84 -10.35 13.38
N PRO A 108 -8.26 -11.57 13.24
CA PRO A 108 -8.78 -12.74 13.94
C PRO A 108 -8.50 -12.60 15.43
N GLY A 109 -9.53 -12.82 16.25
CA GLY A 109 -9.41 -12.74 17.71
C GLY A 109 -9.68 -11.36 18.31
N ILE A 110 -10.04 -10.34 17.52
CA ILE A 110 -10.52 -9.07 18.09
C ILE A 110 -11.81 -9.32 18.88
N GLY A 111 -11.92 -8.66 20.04
CA GLY A 111 -13.11 -8.77 20.90
C GLY A 111 -13.16 -10.02 21.80
N PHE A 112 -12.21 -10.94 21.70
CA PHE A 112 -12.09 -12.08 22.62
C PHE A 112 -10.97 -11.85 23.63
N SER A 113 -11.24 -12.17 24.91
CA SER A 113 -10.17 -12.18 25.91
C SER A 113 -9.22 -13.36 25.70
N GLU A 114 -7.96 -13.22 26.11
CA GLU A 114 -6.96 -14.29 26.08
C GLU A 114 -7.48 -15.57 26.74
N GLN A 115 -8.20 -15.44 27.86
CA GLN A 115 -8.79 -16.58 28.57
C GLN A 115 -9.81 -17.33 27.71
N GLN A 116 -10.67 -16.61 26.98
CA GLN A 116 -11.64 -17.23 26.06
C GLN A 116 -10.94 -17.91 24.89
N GLN A 117 -9.87 -17.30 24.36
CA GLN A 117 -9.08 -17.88 23.28
C GLN A 117 -8.39 -19.17 23.73
N MET A 118 -7.80 -19.18 24.93
CA MET A 118 -7.17 -20.35 25.52
C MET A 118 -8.17 -21.46 25.84
N ALA A 119 -9.35 -21.12 26.38
CA ALA A 119 -10.41 -22.09 26.63
C ALA A 119 -10.89 -22.75 25.33
N ARG A 120 -11.10 -21.95 24.28
CA ARG A 120 -11.46 -22.44 22.95
C ARG A 120 -10.38 -23.34 22.37
N LEU A 121 -9.10 -22.99 22.53
CA LEU A 121 -7.98 -23.81 22.10
C LEU A 121 -7.97 -25.18 22.79
N ALA A 122 -8.18 -25.20 24.11
CA ALA A 122 -8.23 -26.44 24.88
C ALA A 122 -9.41 -27.35 24.48
N GLU A 123 -10.56 -26.75 24.12
CA GLU A 123 -11.71 -27.49 23.60
C GLU A 123 -11.44 -28.10 22.22
N LEU A 124 -10.88 -27.30 21.30
CA LEU A 124 -10.45 -27.77 19.97
C LEU A 124 -9.43 -28.91 20.06
N ASP A 125 -8.45 -28.81 20.96
CA ASP A 125 -7.47 -29.87 21.19
C ASP A 125 -8.12 -31.17 21.70
N ARG A 126 -9.15 -31.07 22.53
CA ARG A 126 -9.91 -32.23 23.01
C ARG A 126 -10.67 -32.89 21.85
N GLU A 127 -11.39 -32.09 21.06
CA GLU A 127 -12.14 -32.58 19.91
C GLU A 127 -11.21 -33.24 18.87
N LEU A 128 -10.04 -32.64 18.62
CA LEU A 128 -9.05 -33.18 17.69
C LEU A 128 -8.53 -34.54 18.16
N ARG A 129 -8.29 -34.73 19.46
CA ARG A 129 -7.88 -36.03 20.02
C ARG A 129 -8.97 -37.09 19.89
N GLU A 130 -10.23 -36.72 20.12
CA GLU A 130 -11.36 -37.63 19.98
C GLU A 130 -11.54 -38.07 18.52
N GLU A 131 -11.49 -37.15 17.57
CA GLU A 131 -11.57 -37.45 16.14
C GLU A 131 -10.37 -38.29 15.66
N GLN A 132 -9.17 -37.99 16.16
CA GLN A 132 -7.99 -38.79 15.84
C GLN A 132 -8.13 -40.24 16.34
N ALA A 133 -8.67 -40.46 17.53
CA ALA A 133 -8.92 -41.81 18.06
C ALA A 133 -9.93 -42.58 17.19
N LYS A 134 -11.03 -41.93 16.79
CA LYS A 134 -12.02 -42.52 15.86
C LYS A 134 -11.39 -42.89 14.53
N LEU A 135 -10.52 -42.03 14.01
CA LEU A 135 -9.80 -42.24 12.76
C LEU A 135 -8.84 -43.43 12.87
N ASP A 136 -8.17 -43.60 14.01
CA ASP A 136 -7.28 -44.73 14.26
C ASP A 136 -8.04 -46.06 14.43
N ASP A 137 -9.21 -46.05 15.07
CA ASP A 137 -10.11 -47.22 15.12
C ASP A 137 -10.63 -47.59 13.72
N ALA A 138 -11.06 -46.61 12.93
CA ALA A 138 -11.54 -46.82 11.57
C ALA A 138 -10.43 -47.37 10.64
N LYS A 139 -9.19 -46.88 10.80
CA LYS A 139 -8.02 -47.44 10.10
C LYS A 139 -7.78 -48.90 10.48
N ARG A 140 -7.85 -49.24 11.77
CA ARG A 140 -7.67 -50.63 12.25
C ARG A 140 -8.71 -51.57 11.66
N GLU A 141 -9.99 -51.18 11.63
CA GLU A 141 -11.02 -52.02 11.02
C GLU A 141 -10.83 -52.14 9.50
N LYS A 142 -10.43 -51.06 8.84
CA LYS A 142 -10.08 -51.11 7.40
C LYS A 142 -8.95 -52.10 7.13
N GLU A 143 -7.86 -52.05 7.91
CA GLU A 143 -6.73 -52.98 7.76
C GLU A 143 -7.15 -54.43 8.00
N ARG A 144 -7.99 -54.67 9.01
CA ARG A 144 -8.56 -55.99 9.29
C ARG A 144 -9.39 -56.53 8.12
N LEU A 145 -10.28 -55.70 7.56
CA LEU A 145 -11.12 -56.09 6.41
C LEU A 145 -10.29 -56.33 5.15
N LEU A 146 -9.24 -55.52 4.92
CA LEU A 146 -8.31 -55.73 3.81
C LEU A 146 -7.55 -57.05 3.96
N ALA A 147 -7.07 -57.39 5.17
CA ALA A 147 -6.41 -58.67 5.41
C ALA A 147 -7.32 -59.87 5.12
N VAL A 148 -8.60 -59.80 5.52
CA VAL A 148 -9.60 -60.85 5.21
C VAL A 148 -9.86 -60.94 3.70
N LEU A 149 -9.93 -59.80 3.01
CA LEU A 149 -10.11 -59.77 1.56
C LEU A 149 -8.90 -60.40 0.84
N ASP A 150 -7.68 -60.03 1.23
CA ASP A 150 -6.44 -60.58 0.68
C ASP A 150 -6.35 -62.10 0.87
N GLU A 151 -6.75 -62.62 2.03
CA GLU A 151 -6.79 -64.06 2.30
C GLU A 151 -7.77 -64.79 1.36
N ARG A 152 -8.95 -64.22 1.14
CA ARG A 152 -9.96 -64.79 0.22
C ARG A 152 -9.49 -64.74 -1.23
N ILE A 153 -8.87 -63.65 -1.65
CA ILE A 153 -8.28 -63.51 -3.00
C ILE A 153 -7.15 -64.54 -3.20
N MET A 154 -6.27 -64.71 -2.21
CA MET A 154 -5.19 -65.71 -2.23
C MET A 154 -5.73 -67.14 -2.37
N LYS A 155 -6.80 -67.49 -1.64
CA LYS A 155 -7.46 -68.80 -1.73
C LYS A 155 -8.12 -69.04 -3.09
N ALA A 156 -8.76 -68.03 -3.67
CA ALA A 156 -9.38 -68.14 -5.00
C ALA A 156 -8.37 -68.20 -6.14
N ARG A 157 -7.15 -67.68 -5.95
CA ARG A 157 -6.08 -67.66 -6.96
C ARG A 157 -5.20 -68.92 -6.98
N ARG A 158 -5.26 -69.79 -5.97
CA ARG A 158 -4.60 -71.11 -6.00
C ARG A 158 -5.56 -72.17 -6.58
N PRO A 159 -5.47 -72.54 -7.86
CA PRO A 159 -6.06 -73.79 -8.35
C PRO A 159 -5.33 -75.01 -7.77
#